data_AF-A0A533W7R8-F1
#
_entry.id   AF-A0A533W7R8-F1
#
_cell.length_a   1.000
_cell.length_b   1.000
_cell.length_c   1.000
_cell.angle_alpha   90.00
_cell.angle_beta   90.00
_cell.angle_gamma   90.00
#
_symmetry.space_group_name_H-M   'P 1'
#
loop_
_entity.id
_entity.type
_entity.pdbx_description
1 polymer ?
#
loop_
_entity_poly.entity_id
_entity_poly.type
_entity_poly.pdbx_seq_one_letter_code
_entity_poly.pdbx_strand_id
1 'polypeptide(L)'
;MSISKTPSAENLYVKFLQALANNKSGDWILAVFEGSPSEGMYSWCSDCVAASRDLNSFLEEYTGHVKVSQFKVGTKNEWKDSVIGPSPFRAKFPFLSDLPTAILFNGELDVARFIAPRKEDLLYLSNRATTYENQKASGSWNPPKESEIPRYKSGTLLNRKRKPASRTKFH
;
A
#
# COMPACT_ATOMS: atom_id res chain seq x y z
N MET A 1 29.49 -12.37 2.79
CA MET A 1 28.57 -11.51 2.03
C MET A 1 27.15 -11.88 2.42
N SER A 2 26.46 -11.00 3.16
CA SER A 2 25.05 -11.24 3.53
C SER A 2 24.19 -11.01 2.29
N ILE A 3 23.63 -12.09 1.75
CA ILE A 3 22.58 -12.00 0.73
C ILE A 3 21.38 -11.35 1.43
N SER A 4 21.14 -10.06 1.20
CA SER A 4 19.92 -9.42 1.70
C SER A 4 18.75 -10.09 0.97
N LYS A 5 18.05 -11.00 1.64
CA LYS A 5 16.83 -11.58 1.09
C LYS A 5 15.83 -10.45 0.87
N THR A 6 15.40 -10.26 -0.38
CA THR A 6 14.27 -9.40 -0.71
C THR A 6 13.09 -9.77 0.18
N PRO A 7 12.46 -8.82 0.90
CA PRO A 7 11.29 -9.12 1.71
C PRO A 7 10.16 -9.71 0.85
N SER A 8 9.50 -10.76 1.34
CA SER A 8 8.33 -11.35 0.66
C SER A 8 7.15 -10.38 0.65
N ALA A 9 6.20 -10.60 -0.27
CA ALA A 9 4.97 -9.82 -0.38
C ALA A 9 4.18 -9.77 0.95
N GLU A 10 4.11 -10.87 1.71
CA GLU A 10 3.50 -10.92 3.04
C GLU A 10 4.15 -9.96 4.04
N ASN A 11 5.48 -9.93 4.10
CA ASN A 11 6.20 -9.06 5.01
C ASN A 11 6.00 -7.59 4.63
N LEU A 12 5.97 -7.29 3.33
CA LEU A 12 5.69 -5.96 2.81
C LEU A 12 4.25 -5.53 3.13
N TYR A 13 3.27 -6.43 3.00
CA TYR A 13 1.88 -6.17 3.34
C TYR A 13 1.69 -5.91 4.85
N VAL A 14 2.36 -6.69 5.72
CA VAL A 14 2.33 -6.43 7.16
C VAL A 14 2.90 -5.05 7.51
N LYS A 15 4.01 -4.64 6.86
CA LYS A 15 4.57 -3.29 7.05
C LYS A 15 3.61 -2.20 6.60
N PHE A 16 2.92 -2.39 5.47
CA PHE A 16 1.86 -1.48 5.03
C PHE A 16 0.75 -1.37 6.08
N LEU A 17 0.23 -2.49 6.57
CA LEU A 17 -0.82 -2.48 7.61
C LEU A 17 -0.34 -1.81 8.90
N GLN A 18 0.91 -2.01 9.31
CA GLN A 18 1.48 -1.33 10.47
C GLN A 18 1.59 0.19 10.25
N ALA A 19 1.99 0.62 9.06
CA ALA A 19 2.03 2.05 8.74
C ALA A 19 0.63 2.68 8.77
N LEU A 20 -0.37 1.97 8.27
CA LEU A 20 -1.76 2.41 8.25
C LEU A 20 -2.39 2.42 9.66
N ALA A 21 -2.17 1.38 10.47
CA ALA A 21 -2.69 1.30 11.83
C ALA A 21 -2.09 2.36 12.77
N ASN A 22 -0.88 2.84 12.46
CA ASN A 22 -0.25 3.94 13.19
C ASN A 22 -0.73 5.33 12.72
N ASN A 23 -1.56 5.40 11.68
CA ASN A 23 -2.13 6.63 11.15
C ASN A 23 -3.45 6.92 11.86
N LYS A 24 -3.53 7.99 12.67
CA LYS A 24 -4.74 8.29 13.42
C LYS A 24 -5.79 8.95 12.52
N SER A 25 -7.04 8.95 12.95
CA SER A 25 -8.08 9.77 12.30
C SER A 25 -7.67 11.24 12.36
N GLY A 26 -7.68 11.91 11.22
CA GLY A 26 -7.12 13.26 11.07
C GLY A 26 -5.73 13.27 10.43
N ASP A 27 -4.92 12.23 10.59
CA ASP A 27 -3.61 12.13 9.94
C ASP A 27 -3.78 11.69 8.47
N TRP A 28 -3.09 12.39 7.57
CA TRP A 28 -3.14 12.13 6.14
C TRP A 28 -1.89 11.41 5.65
N ILE A 29 -2.08 10.31 4.91
CA ILE A 29 -1.01 9.61 4.22
C ILE A 29 -1.31 9.54 2.73
N LEU A 30 -0.37 10.00 1.91
CA LEU A 30 -0.32 9.68 0.49
C LEU A 30 0.56 8.45 0.29
N ALA A 31 -0.08 7.30 0.11
CA ALA A 31 0.60 6.02 -0.08
C ALA A 31 0.77 5.73 -1.58
N VAL A 32 2.01 5.53 -2.03
CA VAL A 32 2.32 5.16 -3.42
C VAL A 32 2.79 3.71 -3.47
N PHE A 33 2.02 2.86 -4.14
CA PHE A 33 2.27 1.43 -4.27
C PHE A 33 2.92 1.10 -5.61
N GLU A 34 3.96 0.28 -5.58
CA GLU A 34 4.73 -0.08 -6.77
C GLU A 34 5.38 -1.47 -6.66
N GLY A 35 5.79 -2.04 -7.78
CA GLY A 35 6.54 -3.30 -7.79
C GLY A 35 7.89 -3.18 -7.09
N SER A 36 8.32 -4.21 -6.37
CA SER A 36 9.68 -4.30 -5.82
C SER A 36 10.74 -4.29 -6.93
N PRO A 37 11.97 -3.85 -6.65
CA PRO A 37 13.05 -3.96 -7.62
C PRO A 37 13.35 -5.42 -8.00
N SER A 38 13.73 -5.69 -9.26
CA SER A 38 14.18 -7.01 -9.71
C SER A 38 15.68 -6.98 -10.01
N GLU A 39 16.50 -7.72 -9.24
CA GLU A 39 17.93 -7.99 -9.49
C GLU A 39 18.75 -6.79 -10.02
N GLY A 40 18.35 -5.59 -9.63
CA GLY A 40 18.71 -4.32 -10.26
C GLY A 40 17.85 -3.23 -9.63
N MET A 41 18.37 -2.01 -9.55
CA MET A 41 17.82 -0.95 -8.70
C MET A 41 16.39 -0.49 -9.06
N TYR A 42 15.79 -1.01 -10.13
CA TYR A 42 14.51 -0.56 -10.69
C TYR A 42 13.39 -1.59 -10.52
N SER A 43 12.16 -1.08 -10.37
CA SER A 43 10.93 -1.87 -10.32
C SER A 43 10.78 -2.75 -11.56
N TRP A 44 10.24 -3.96 -11.41
CA TRP A 44 9.86 -4.82 -12.55
C TRP A 44 8.68 -4.30 -13.37
N CYS A 45 8.01 -3.25 -12.88
CA CYS A 45 6.86 -2.59 -13.49
C CYS A 45 7.33 -1.32 -14.21
N SER A 46 7.16 -1.24 -15.53
CA SER A 46 7.62 -0.11 -16.35
C SER A 46 7.04 1.22 -15.89
N ASP A 47 5.73 1.23 -15.65
CA ASP A 47 5.00 2.43 -15.26
C ASP A 47 5.42 2.88 -13.85
N CYS A 48 5.84 1.94 -13.01
CA CYS A 48 6.40 2.21 -11.69
C CYS A 48 7.76 2.92 -11.77
N VAL A 49 8.57 2.65 -12.81
CA VAL A 49 9.83 3.38 -13.02
C VAL A 49 9.54 4.84 -13.40
N ALA A 50 8.55 5.08 -14.27
CA ALA A 50 8.13 6.44 -14.62
C ALA A 50 7.53 7.17 -13.40
N ALA A 51 6.56 6.57 -12.73
CA ALA A 51 5.93 7.16 -11.55
C ALA A 51 6.90 7.38 -10.39
N SER A 52 7.96 6.57 -10.24
CA SER A 52 9.01 6.81 -9.23
C SER A 52 9.82 8.07 -9.54
N ARG A 53 10.00 8.44 -10.82
CA ARG A 53 10.65 9.71 -11.19
C ARG A 53 9.75 10.88 -10.84
N ASP A 54 8.47 10.77 -11.17
CA ASP A 54 7.47 11.78 -10.84
C ASP A 54 7.31 11.95 -9.32
N LEU A 55 7.31 10.85 -8.57
CA LEU A 55 7.31 10.85 -7.10
C LEU A 55 8.55 11.54 -6.54
N ASN A 56 9.74 11.26 -7.06
CA ASN A 56 10.97 11.91 -6.59
C ASN A 56 10.93 13.42 -6.86
N SER A 57 10.53 13.83 -8.06
CA SER A 57 10.39 15.26 -8.39
C SER A 57 9.31 15.94 -7.54
N PHE A 58 8.21 15.24 -7.24
CA PHE A 58 7.20 15.72 -6.30
C PHE A 58 7.79 15.91 -4.90
N LEU A 59 8.50 14.91 -4.36
CA LEU A 59 9.08 14.93 -3.02
C LEU A 59 10.14 16.03 -2.83
N GLU A 60 10.88 16.37 -3.88
CA GLU A 60 11.87 17.47 -3.85
C GLU A 60 11.22 18.84 -3.62
N GLU A 61 9.99 19.03 -4.10
CA GLU A 61 9.27 20.31 -4.04
C GLU A 61 8.16 20.33 -2.98
N TYR A 62 7.75 19.16 -2.48
CA TYR A 62 6.59 19.05 -1.62
C TYR A 62 6.88 19.49 -0.18
N THR A 63 6.24 20.60 0.23
CA THR A 63 6.33 21.16 1.58
C THR A 63 5.01 21.08 2.35
N GLY A 64 4.06 20.27 1.89
CA GLY A 64 2.75 20.13 2.53
C GLY A 64 2.77 19.23 3.76
N HIS A 65 1.63 19.16 4.45
CA HIS A 65 1.50 18.42 5.72
C HIS A 65 1.13 16.94 5.56
N VAL A 66 0.82 16.47 4.33
CA VAL A 66 0.45 15.06 4.09
C VAL A 66 1.71 14.20 4.13
N LYS A 67 1.70 13.15 4.92
CA LYS A 67 2.83 12.21 4.96
C LYS A 67 2.85 11.38 3.67
N VAL A 68 3.93 11.50 2.90
CA VAL A 68 4.10 10.69 1.68
C VAL A 68 4.84 9.40 2.06
N SER A 69 4.38 8.26 1.58
CA SER A 69 5.01 6.96 1.89
C SER A 69 4.95 6.03 0.69
N GLN A 70 6.11 5.46 0.34
CA GLN A 70 6.24 4.53 -0.77
C GLN A 70 6.20 3.09 -0.24
N PHE A 71 5.38 2.24 -0.86
CA PHE A 71 5.20 0.84 -0.49
C PHE A 71 5.48 -0.08 -1.66
N LYS A 72 6.47 -0.98 -1.48
CA LYS A 72 6.74 -2.05 -2.45
C LYS A 72 5.76 -3.20 -2.23
N VAL A 73 5.26 -3.81 -3.31
CA VAL A 73 4.26 -4.89 -3.24
C VAL A 73 4.81 -6.31 -3.47
N GLY A 74 6.12 -6.44 -3.67
CA GLY A 74 6.77 -7.71 -3.98
C GLY A 74 7.22 -7.81 -5.43
N THR A 75 7.72 -8.98 -5.79
CA THR A 75 8.20 -9.32 -7.13
C THR A 75 7.04 -9.48 -8.14
N LYS A 76 7.37 -9.50 -9.44
CA LYS A 76 6.40 -9.69 -10.52
C LYS A 76 5.63 -11.00 -10.37
N ASN A 77 6.33 -12.06 -9.94
CA ASN A 77 5.73 -13.36 -9.73
C ASN A 77 4.75 -13.28 -8.57
N GLU A 78 5.16 -12.82 -7.39
CA GLU A 78 4.25 -12.64 -6.24
C GLU A 78 3.02 -11.78 -6.56
N TRP A 79 3.14 -10.78 -7.45
CA TRP A 79 2.01 -9.96 -7.88
C TRP A 79 1.02 -10.67 -8.82
N LYS A 80 1.54 -11.43 -9.78
CA LYS A 80 0.76 -12.06 -10.87
C LYS A 80 0.35 -13.50 -10.60
N ASP A 81 0.96 -14.16 -9.62
CA ASP A 81 0.83 -15.61 -9.42
C ASP A 81 -0.63 -16.02 -9.15
N SER A 82 -1.18 -16.84 -10.04
CA SER A 82 -2.50 -17.46 -9.90
C SER A 82 -2.42 -18.86 -9.27
N VAL A 83 -1.22 -19.43 -9.10
CA VAL A 83 -0.93 -20.79 -8.63
C VAL A 83 -0.71 -20.81 -7.11
N ILE A 84 0.05 -19.85 -6.56
CA ILE A 84 0.28 -19.72 -5.10
C ILE A 84 -0.89 -18.99 -4.41
N GLY A 85 -1.72 -18.30 -5.20
CA GLY A 85 -2.80 -17.43 -4.74
C GLY A 85 -2.45 -15.96 -4.92
N PRO A 86 -3.47 -15.07 -5.01
CA PRO A 86 -3.23 -13.66 -5.26
C PRO A 86 -2.35 -13.03 -4.17
N SER A 87 -1.43 -12.14 -4.57
CA SER A 87 -0.66 -11.28 -3.65
C SER A 87 -1.52 -10.81 -2.48
N PRO A 88 -1.03 -10.78 -1.23
CA PRO A 88 -1.81 -10.30 -0.10
C PRO A 88 -2.38 -8.90 -0.33
N PHE A 89 -1.67 -8.05 -1.09
CA PHE A 89 -2.18 -6.77 -1.55
C PHE A 89 -3.44 -6.93 -2.41
N ARG A 90 -3.46 -7.80 -3.41
CA ARG A 90 -4.65 -8.02 -4.26
C ARG A 90 -5.77 -8.79 -3.55
N ALA A 91 -5.40 -9.76 -2.71
CA ALA A 91 -6.35 -10.64 -2.03
C ALA A 91 -7.11 -9.93 -0.90
N LYS A 92 -6.39 -9.09 -0.14
CA LYS A 92 -6.87 -8.48 1.10
C LYS A 92 -7.12 -6.99 0.97
N PHE A 93 -6.54 -6.36 -0.05
CA PHE A 93 -6.74 -4.97 -0.40
C PHE A 93 -7.15 -4.86 -1.89
N PRO A 94 -8.35 -5.37 -2.26
CA PRO A 94 -8.77 -5.59 -3.66
C PRO A 94 -8.81 -4.31 -4.51
N PHE A 95 -8.80 -3.16 -3.85
CA PHE A 95 -8.69 -1.83 -4.42
C PHE A 95 -7.35 -1.48 -5.05
N LEU A 96 -6.31 -2.20 -4.69
CA LEU A 96 -5.02 -2.14 -5.35
C LEU A 96 -5.00 -3.19 -6.47
N SER A 97 -5.73 -2.89 -7.56
CA SER A 97 -5.83 -3.76 -8.73
C SER A 97 -4.60 -3.64 -9.64
N ASP A 98 -3.99 -2.46 -9.69
CA ASP A 98 -2.96 -2.07 -10.65
C ASP A 98 -1.78 -1.36 -9.98
N LEU A 99 -0.65 -1.32 -10.68
CA LEU A 99 0.56 -0.64 -10.24
C LEU A 99 1.12 0.24 -11.37
N PRO A 100 1.74 1.39 -11.05
CA PRO A 100 1.76 1.99 -9.72
C PRO A 100 0.41 2.61 -9.39
N THR A 101 0.07 2.71 -8.10
CA THR A 101 -1.16 3.37 -7.65
C THR A 101 -0.85 4.28 -6.48
N ALA A 102 -1.31 5.53 -6.52
CA ALA A 102 -1.30 6.44 -5.38
C ALA A 102 -2.68 6.44 -4.72
N ILE A 103 -2.72 6.37 -3.40
CA ILE A 103 -3.95 6.40 -2.60
C ILE A 103 -3.77 7.39 -1.46
N LEU A 104 -4.73 8.31 -1.31
CA LEU A 104 -4.82 9.20 -0.17
C LEU A 104 -5.65 8.54 0.93
N PHE A 105 -5.06 8.44 2.11
CA PHE A 105 -5.69 7.92 3.32
C PHE A 105 -5.90 9.01 4.37
N ASN A 106 -7.03 8.93 5.09
CA ASN A 106 -7.21 9.60 6.38
C ASN A 106 -7.41 8.57 7.48
N GLY A 107 -6.45 8.42 8.40
CA GLY A 107 -6.39 7.20 9.21
C GLY A 107 -6.30 5.97 8.31
N GLU A 108 -7.23 5.02 8.48
CA GLU A 108 -7.36 3.82 7.63
C GLU A 108 -8.28 4.00 6.41
N LEU A 109 -8.93 5.16 6.29
CA LEU A 109 -9.92 5.43 5.24
C LEU A 109 -9.25 5.82 3.92
N ASP A 110 -9.39 5.00 2.89
CA ASP A 110 -9.09 5.33 1.49
C ASP A 110 -10.13 6.34 0.96
N VAL A 111 -9.70 7.55 0.61
CA VAL A 111 -10.62 8.63 0.17
C VAL A 111 -10.49 8.99 -1.31
N ALA A 112 -9.34 8.71 -1.94
CA ALA A 112 -9.06 9.06 -3.33
C ALA A 112 -7.84 8.29 -3.83
N ARG A 113 -7.80 8.02 -5.14
CA ARG A 113 -6.68 7.28 -5.76
C ARG A 113 -6.46 7.65 -7.23
N PHE A 114 -5.25 7.40 -7.71
CA PHE A 114 -4.88 7.44 -9.12
C PHE A 114 -4.04 6.21 -9.48
N ILE A 115 -4.36 5.59 -10.61
CA ILE A 115 -3.53 4.55 -11.24
C ILE A 115 -2.55 5.25 -12.18
N ALA A 116 -1.30 4.79 -12.20
CA ALA A 116 -0.20 5.41 -12.93
C ALA A 116 -0.05 6.92 -12.62
N PRO A 117 0.07 7.31 -11.34
CA PRO A 117 0.08 8.71 -10.95
C PRO A 117 1.28 9.44 -11.52
N ARG A 118 1.04 10.65 -12.02
CA ARG A 118 2.06 11.65 -12.36
C ARG A 118 2.26 12.63 -11.20
N LYS A 119 3.24 13.52 -11.33
CA LYS A 119 3.55 14.54 -10.33
C LYS A 119 2.32 15.40 -10.01
N GLU A 120 1.56 15.78 -11.01
CA GLU A 120 0.36 16.62 -10.86
C GLU A 120 -0.75 15.88 -10.09
N ASP A 121 -0.88 14.57 -10.28
CA ASP A 121 -1.85 13.74 -9.55
C ASP A 121 -1.48 13.63 -8.07
N LEU A 122 -0.18 13.49 -7.77
CA LEU A 122 0.33 13.47 -6.39
C LEU A 122 0.07 14.80 -5.69
N LEU A 123 0.33 15.92 -6.37
CA LEU A 123 0.04 17.26 -5.87
C LEU A 123 -1.46 17.45 -5.64
N TYR A 124 -2.29 17.02 -6.60
CA TYR A 124 -3.74 17.09 -6.49
C TYR A 124 -4.26 16.29 -5.30
N LEU A 125 -3.80 15.04 -5.11
CA LEU A 125 -4.17 14.22 -3.95
C LEU A 125 -3.75 14.90 -2.64
N SER A 126 -2.53 15.44 -2.56
CA SER A 126 -2.07 16.15 -1.37
C SER A 126 -2.90 17.40 -1.06
N ASN A 127 -3.27 18.20 -2.07
CA ASN A 127 -4.12 19.37 -1.88
C ASN A 127 -5.56 18.99 -1.48
N ARG A 128 -6.01 17.80 -1.87
CA ARG A 128 -7.34 17.28 -1.53
C ARG A 128 -7.47 16.99 -0.03
N ALA A 129 -6.37 16.67 0.67
CA ALA A 129 -6.36 16.56 2.13
C ALA A 129 -6.83 17.85 2.81
N THR A 130 -6.27 19.01 2.44
CA THR A 130 -6.72 20.32 2.96
C THR A 130 -8.19 20.59 2.65
N THR A 131 -8.65 20.23 1.44
CA THR A 131 -10.07 20.37 1.08
C THR A 131 -10.96 19.56 2.01
N TYR A 132 -10.56 18.32 2.32
CA TYR A 132 -11.30 17.46 3.24
C TYR A 132 -11.23 17.94 4.69
N GLU A 133 -10.13 18.52 5.13
CA GLU A 133 -10.04 19.17 6.45
C GLU A 133 -11.02 20.34 6.58
N ASN A 134 -11.09 21.19 5.56
CA ASN A 134 -12.06 22.30 5.53
C ASN A 134 -13.50 21.80 5.52
N GLN A 135 -13.78 20.70 4.80
CA GLN A 135 -15.10 20.06 4.82
C GLN A 135 -15.42 19.46 6.19
N LYS A 136 -14.45 18.86 6.88
CA LYS A 136 -14.61 18.35 8.25
C LYS A 136 -14.92 19.47 9.22
N ALA A 137 -14.17 20.57 9.14
CA ALA A 137 -14.37 21.74 10.01
C ALA A 137 -15.74 22.41 9.78
N SER A 138 -16.23 22.43 8.54
CA SER A 138 -17.55 22.98 8.19
C SER A 138 -18.71 22.01 8.37
N GLY A 139 -18.45 20.74 8.72
CA GLY A 139 -19.46 19.68 8.82
C GLY A 139 -20.05 19.22 7.48
N SER A 140 -19.48 19.67 6.35
CA SER A 140 -19.92 19.28 5.00
C SER A 140 -19.24 18.01 4.48
N TRP A 141 -18.29 17.45 5.23
CA TRP A 141 -17.59 16.23 4.83
C TRP A 141 -18.52 15.02 4.91
N ASN A 142 -18.73 14.39 3.76
CA ASN A 142 -19.46 13.12 3.64
C ASN A 142 -18.49 12.06 3.10
N PRO A 143 -17.68 11.41 3.97
CA PRO A 143 -16.75 10.37 3.54
C PRO A 143 -17.49 9.16 2.97
N PRO A 144 -16.81 8.32 2.16
CA PRO A 144 -17.31 7.00 1.83
C PRO A 144 -17.73 6.26 3.10
N LYS A 145 -18.94 5.69 3.12
CA LYS A 145 -19.44 5.01 4.33
C LYS A 145 -18.67 3.71 4.56
N GLU A 146 -18.55 3.30 5.81
CA GLU A 146 -17.92 2.02 6.18
C GLU A 146 -18.60 0.78 5.55
N SER A 147 -19.84 0.91 5.07
CA SER A 147 -20.57 -0.10 4.29
C SER A 147 -20.21 -0.09 2.80
N GLU A 148 -19.71 1.03 2.31
CA GLU A 148 -19.24 1.26 0.94
C GLU A 148 -17.72 1.00 0.82
N ILE A 149 -17.05 0.84 1.96
CA ILE A 149 -15.67 0.39 2.11
C ILE A 149 -15.72 -1.12 2.43
N PRO A 150 -15.40 -2.02 1.48
CA PRO A 150 -15.15 -3.43 1.72
C PRO A 150 -14.16 -3.58 2.87
N ARG A 151 -14.68 -3.93 4.05
CA ARG A 151 -13.84 -4.08 5.24
C ARG A 151 -12.88 -5.23 5.05
N TYR A 152 -11.62 -4.95 5.31
CA TYR A 152 -10.66 -5.96 5.71
C TYR A 152 -11.10 -6.50 7.07
N LYS A 153 -11.67 -7.72 7.12
CA LYS A 153 -11.71 -8.46 8.38
C LYS A 153 -10.26 -8.81 8.72
N SER A 154 -9.68 -8.10 9.68
CA SER A 154 -8.43 -8.48 10.34
C SER A 154 -8.68 -9.76 11.16
N GLY A 155 -8.90 -10.87 10.45
CA GLY A 155 -9.10 -12.19 11.03
C GLY A 155 -7.76 -12.80 11.36
N THR A 156 -7.39 -12.75 12.63
CA THR A 156 -6.71 -13.88 13.30
C THR A 156 -5.47 -14.46 12.58
N LEU A 157 -4.48 -13.62 12.26
CA LEU A 157 -3.17 -14.10 11.73
C LEU A 157 -2.03 -14.12 12.77
N LEU A 158 -2.35 -14.33 14.05
CA LEU A 158 -1.33 -14.53 15.10
C LEU A 158 -1.44 -15.83 15.90
N ASN A 159 -2.22 -16.83 15.47
CA ASN A 159 -2.35 -18.09 16.24
C ASN A 159 -2.38 -19.38 15.42
N ARG A 160 -1.56 -19.50 14.36
CA ARG A 160 -1.13 -20.84 13.91
C ARG A 160 0.12 -21.26 14.69
N LYS A 161 -0.10 -21.75 15.92
CA LYS A 161 0.85 -22.63 16.60
C LYS A 161 1.21 -23.77 15.61
N ARG A 162 2.50 -23.93 15.33
CA ARG A 162 3.07 -25.06 14.59
C ARG A 162 2.54 -26.36 15.23
N LYS A 163 1.75 -27.14 14.50
CA LYS A 163 1.57 -28.57 14.82
C LYS A 163 2.92 -29.26 14.58
N PRO A 164 3.46 -30.03 15.52
CA PRO A 164 4.63 -30.85 15.25
C PRO A 164 4.25 -31.93 14.24
N ALA A 165 5.07 -32.09 13.20
CA ALA A 165 4.97 -33.19 12.26
C ALA A 165 5.17 -34.52 13.02
N SER A 166 4.19 -35.41 12.91
CA SER A 166 4.30 -36.79 13.38
C SER A 166 5.43 -37.48 12.63
N ARG A 167 6.48 -37.88 13.37
CA ARG A 167 7.50 -38.81 12.87
C ARG A 167 6.85 -40.18 12.68
N THR A 168 6.68 -40.60 11.43
CA THR A 168 6.52 -42.02 11.09
C THR A 168 7.84 -42.72 11.43
N LYS A 169 7.85 -43.62 12.42
CA LYS A 169 8.94 -44.58 12.61
C LYS A 169 8.59 -45.82 11.81
N PHE A 170 9.45 -46.15 10.84
CA PHE A 170 9.60 -47.51 10.35
C PHE A 170 10.43 -48.28 11.38
N HIS A 171 9.88 -49.38 11.89
CA HIS A 171 10.54 -50.67 12.11
C HIS A 171 9.51 -51.70 12.53
#